data_AF-A0A1A8ISZ7-F1
#
_entry.id   AF-A0A1A8ISZ7-F1
#
_cell.length_a   1.000
_cell.length_b   1.000
_cell.length_c   1.000
_cell.angle_alpha   90.00
_cell.angle_beta   90.00
_cell.angle_gamma   90.00
#
_symmetry.space_group_name_H-M   'P 1'
#
loop_
_entity.id
_entity.type
_entity.pdbx_description
1 polymer ?
#
loop_
_entity_poly.entity_id
_entity_poly.type
_entity_poly.pdbx_seq_one_letter_code
_entity_poly.pdbx_strand_id
1 'polypeptide(L)'
;GGPGGAGGPSGATGANGGPGRSPSGVKTYPIKINVKNQPEGPRFEPKVKAILVPKEDSAIDLTKPIAYYPALDGDTGKPAENVMYAKGSDPDNWFSIDSNTAAIKLNKVPDRESPFLVNGTYIAEILSITNDIPTKTATG
;
A
#
# COMPACT_ATOMS: atom_id res chain seq x y z
N GLY A 1 -67.43 21.81 -33.64
CA GLY A 1 -68.70 21.97 -32.92
C GLY A 1 -68.59 21.33 -31.56
N GLY A 2 -69.34 21.86 -30.60
CA GLY A 2 -69.89 21.07 -29.50
C GLY A 2 -68.96 20.73 -28.32
N PRO A 3 -69.26 21.24 -27.12
CA PRO A 3 -68.52 21.03 -25.86
C PRO A 3 -69.08 19.84 -25.05
N GLY A 4 -68.53 19.62 -23.84
CA GLY A 4 -69.18 18.88 -22.76
C GLY A 4 -68.20 17.93 -22.06
N GLY A 5 -68.13 17.84 -20.74
CA GLY A 5 -68.93 18.34 -19.63
C GLY A 5 -68.49 17.52 -18.41
N ALA A 6 -68.03 18.17 -17.34
CA ALA A 6 -68.73 18.27 -16.06
C ALA A 6 -68.66 16.99 -15.18
N GLY A 7 -68.13 17.15 -13.96
CA GLY A 7 -68.05 16.04 -13.01
C GLY A 7 -67.59 16.36 -11.58
N GLY A 8 -67.94 17.54 -11.04
CA GLY A 8 -68.33 17.74 -9.62
C GLY A 8 -67.35 17.46 -8.45
N PRO A 9 -67.67 17.95 -7.23
CA PRO A 9 -66.69 18.50 -6.30
C PRO A 9 -66.70 17.87 -4.89
N SER A 10 -65.95 18.50 -3.97
CA SER A 10 -65.91 18.37 -2.49
C SER A 10 -64.69 17.59 -1.99
N GLY A 11 -63.79 18.11 -1.15
CA GLY A 11 -63.79 19.32 -0.35
C GLY A 11 -63.13 18.97 0.98
N ALA A 12 -62.01 19.62 1.32
CA ALA A 12 -61.61 19.87 2.70
C ALA A 12 -60.50 20.92 2.73
N THR A 13 -60.86 22.04 3.34
CA THR A 13 -60.07 23.21 3.71
C THR A 13 -59.00 22.86 4.75
N GLY A 14 -57.78 23.35 4.54
CA GLY A 14 -56.72 23.41 5.56
C GLY A 14 -55.92 24.70 5.36
N ALA A 15 -55.78 25.47 6.43
CA ALA A 15 -55.63 26.93 6.42
C ALA A 15 -54.26 27.49 5.98
N ASN A 16 -54.31 28.73 5.47
CA ASN A 16 -53.20 29.68 5.43
C ASN A 16 -52.65 29.94 6.84
N GLY A 17 -51.32 29.98 7.00
CA GLY A 17 -50.72 30.52 8.22
C GLY A 17 -49.20 30.37 8.34
N GLY A 18 -48.45 31.34 7.80
CA GLY A 18 -47.09 31.67 8.28
C GLY A 18 -46.06 31.88 7.16
N PRO A 19 -45.25 32.95 7.21
CA PRO A 19 -44.19 33.14 6.24
C PRO A 19 -43.17 32.01 6.43
N GLY A 20 -43.00 31.20 5.39
CA GLY A 20 -41.94 30.20 5.33
C GLY A 20 -40.62 30.90 5.57
N ARG A 21 -40.06 30.71 6.76
CA ARG A 21 -38.73 31.19 7.11
C ARG A 21 -37.77 30.46 6.17
N SER A 22 -37.27 31.16 5.15
CA SER A 22 -36.17 30.71 4.32
C SER A 22 -35.12 30.09 5.26
N PRO A 23 -34.69 28.83 5.08
CA PRO A 23 -33.60 28.30 5.86
C PRO A 23 -32.45 29.25 5.62
N SER A 24 -32.06 29.99 6.66
CA SER A 24 -31.03 31.00 6.62
C SER A 24 -29.84 30.36 5.94
N GLY A 25 -29.56 30.80 4.72
CA GLY A 25 -28.57 30.18 3.84
C GLY A 25 -27.30 29.94 4.64
N VAL A 26 -26.92 28.68 4.79
CA VAL A 26 -25.67 28.33 5.45
C VAL A 26 -24.58 29.00 4.61
N LYS A 27 -23.94 30.03 5.16
CA LYS A 27 -22.87 30.75 4.48
C LYS A 27 -21.66 29.81 4.41
N THR A 28 -21.49 29.14 3.27
CA THR A 28 -20.29 28.35 2.99
C THR A 28 -19.20 29.27 2.45
N TYR A 29 -18.09 29.34 3.17
CA TYR A 29 -16.90 30.04 2.76
C TYR A 29 -15.93 29.02 2.13
N PRO A 30 -15.58 29.15 0.83
CA PRO A 30 -14.65 28.23 0.20
C PRO A 30 -13.26 28.42 0.82
N ILE A 31 -12.78 27.40 1.53
CA ILE A 31 -11.43 27.37 2.09
C ILE A 31 -10.52 26.68 1.08
N LYS A 32 -9.42 27.33 0.70
CA LYS A 32 -8.38 26.73 -0.13
C LYS A 32 -7.28 26.18 0.77
N ILE A 33 -7.14 24.86 0.82
CA ILE A 33 -6.13 24.17 1.61
C ILE A 33 -4.96 23.84 0.69
N ASN A 34 -3.77 24.34 1.03
CA ASN A 34 -2.53 24.01 0.34
C ASN A 34 -1.72 23.07 1.23
N VAL A 35 -1.59 21.81 0.82
CA VAL A 35 -0.74 20.82 1.50
C VAL A 35 0.69 20.97 0.98
N LYS A 36 1.65 21.12 1.88
CA LYS A 36 3.08 21.05 1.54
C LYS A 36 3.55 19.62 1.72
N ASN A 37 4.19 19.04 0.70
CA ASN A 37 4.79 17.72 0.81
C ASN A 37 5.89 17.71 1.88
N GLN A 38 5.97 16.64 2.65
CA GLN A 38 7.09 16.37 3.54
C GLN A 38 7.87 15.19 2.94
N PRO A 39 9.21 15.28 2.80
CA PRO A 39 9.99 14.19 2.23
C PRO A 39 9.79 12.89 2.99
N GLU A 40 9.20 11.90 2.32
CA GLU A 40 8.94 10.59 2.86
C GLU A 40 10.24 9.75 2.86
N GLY A 41 10.26 8.64 3.60
CA GLY A 41 11.43 7.75 3.65
C GLY A 41 11.36 6.68 2.56
N PRO A 42 12.40 5.83 2.44
CA PRO A 42 12.26 4.58 1.71
C PRO A 42 11.18 3.72 2.37
N ARG A 43 10.48 2.91 1.58
CA ARG A 43 9.47 1.96 2.03
C ARG A 43 9.45 0.73 1.14
N PHE A 44 9.11 -0.43 1.68
CA PHE A 44 8.87 -1.62 0.87
C PHE A 44 7.41 -1.70 0.44
N GLU A 45 7.19 -1.95 -0.86
CA GLU A 45 5.85 -2.16 -1.42
C GLU A 45 5.86 -3.36 -2.39
N PRO A 46 5.13 -4.44 -2.09
CA PRO A 46 4.32 -4.68 -0.87
C PRO A 46 5.18 -4.70 0.40
N LYS A 47 4.57 -4.59 1.58
CA LYS A 47 5.31 -4.66 2.87
C LYS A 47 5.95 -6.02 3.12
N VAL A 48 5.36 -7.08 2.58
CA VAL A 48 5.90 -8.45 2.63
C VAL A 48 5.84 -9.00 1.22
N LYS A 49 6.99 -9.39 0.68
CA LYS A 49 7.08 -9.96 -0.66
C LYS A 49 7.13 -11.48 -0.60
N ALA A 50 6.06 -12.13 -1.07
CA ALA A 50 6.05 -13.57 -1.25
C ALA A 50 6.89 -13.98 -2.47
N ILE A 51 7.82 -14.91 -2.28
CA ILE A 51 8.65 -15.48 -3.35
C ILE A 51 8.38 -16.97 -3.42
N LEU A 52 7.98 -17.44 -4.59
CA LEU A 52 7.74 -18.87 -4.83
C LEU A 52 9.05 -19.54 -5.21
N VAL A 53 9.50 -20.49 -4.40
CA VAL A 53 10.68 -21.31 -4.70
C VAL A 53 10.21 -22.65 -5.29
N PRO A 54 10.81 -23.12 -6.41
CA PRO A 54 10.49 -24.42 -6.99
C PRO A 54 10.63 -25.57 -5.98
N LYS A 55 9.85 -26.64 -6.19
CA LYS A 55 9.93 -27.85 -5.37
C LYS A 55 11.14 -28.72 -5.69
N GLU A 56 11.61 -28.67 -6.92
CA GLU A 56 12.70 -29.52 -7.39
C GLU A 56 14.04 -28.83 -7.13
N ASP A 57 14.87 -29.45 -6.30
CA ASP A 57 16.19 -28.92 -5.94
C ASP A 57 17.06 -28.70 -7.18
N SER A 58 16.92 -29.55 -8.20
CA SER A 58 17.61 -29.45 -9.49
C SER A 58 17.24 -28.19 -10.29
N ALA A 59 16.10 -27.57 -9.99
CA ALA A 59 15.65 -26.32 -10.61
C ALA A 59 16.14 -25.08 -9.86
N ILE A 60 16.80 -25.23 -8.71
CA ILE A 60 17.29 -24.13 -7.89
C ILE A 60 18.73 -23.82 -8.28
N ASP A 61 18.94 -22.62 -8.82
CA ASP A 61 20.27 -22.10 -9.12
C ASP A 61 20.69 -21.08 -8.05
N LEU A 62 21.57 -21.50 -7.14
CA LEU A 62 22.08 -20.66 -6.04
C LEU A 62 22.95 -19.48 -6.53
N THR A 63 23.42 -19.51 -7.78
CA THR A 63 24.24 -18.43 -8.34
C THR A 63 23.39 -17.25 -8.81
N LYS A 64 22.12 -17.51 -9.13
CA LYS A 64 21.19 -16.53 -9.69
C LYS A 64 20.30 -15.90 -8.62
N PRO A 65 19.92 -14.62 -8.80
CA PRO A 65 18.90 -14.02 -7.98
C PRO A 65 17.54 -14.66 -8.24
N ILE A 66 16.83 -14.99 -7.16
CA ILE A 66 15.47 -15.54 -7.20
C ILE A 66 14.40 -14.44 -7.22
N ALA A 67 14.75 -13.24 -6.73
CA ALA A 67 13.88 -12.08 -6.72
C ALA A 67 14.69 -10.79 -6.55
N TYR A 68 14.05 -9.66 -6.84
CA TYR A 68 14.54 -8.33 -6.50
C TYR A 68 13.52 -7.66 -5.60
N TYR A 69 13.95 -7.03 -4.53
CA TYR A 69 13.03 -6.35 -3.61
C TYR A 69 13.57 -4.98 -3.20
N PRO A 70 13.63 -4.04 -4.16
CA PRO A 70 14.09 -2.69 -3.86
C PRO A 70 13.06 -1.95 -3.01
N ALA A 71 13.56 -1.13 -2.09
CA ALA A 71 12.74 -0.13 -1.42
C ALA A 71 12.39 0.97 -2.42
N LEU A 72 11.20 1.53 -2.27
CA LEU A 72 10.69 2.64 -3.04
C LEU A 72 10.80 3.92 -2.23
N ASP A 73 11.13 5.02 -2.89
CA ASP A 73 11.03 6.35 -2.33
C ASP A 73 9.54 6.74 -2.20
N GLY A 74 9.11 7.12 -1.00
CA GLY A 74 7.69 7.40 -0.71
C GLY A 74 7.12 8.58 -1.51
N ASP A 75 7.97 9.56 -1.86
CA ASP A 75 7.55 10.75 -2.59
C ASP A 75 7.35 10.47 -4.09
N THR A 76 8.25 9.66 -4.68
CA THR A 76 8.31 9.44 -6.13
C THR A 76 7.73 8.09 -6.58
N GLY A 77 7.60 7.13 -5.67
CA GLY A 77 7.22 5.74 -5.96
C GLY A 77 8.23 4.97 -6.81
N LYS A 78 9.43 5.55 -7.05
CA LYS A 78 10.53 4.93 -7.79
C LYS A 78 11.46 4.19 -6.83
N PRO A 79 12.35 3.30 -7.31
CA PRO A 79 13.39 2.73 -6.47
C PRO A 79 14.14 3.83 -5.73
N ALA A 80 14.26 3.69 -4.41
CA ALA A 80 14.93 4.67 -3.59
C ALA A 80 16.40 4.80 -4.02
N GLU A 81 16.83 6.04 -4.20
CA GLU A 81 18.23 6.36 -4.51
C GLU A 81 19.01 6.52 -3.21
N ASN A 82 20.35 6.34 -3.28
CA ASN A 82 21.23 6.51 -2.13
C ASN A 82 20.86 5.64 -0.90
N VAL A 83 20.35 4.43 -1.15
CA VAL A 83 20.04 3.44 -0.12
C VAL A 83 20.96 2.24 -0.21
N MET A 84 21.21 1.63 0.95
CA MET A 84 21.87 0.34 1.06
C MET A 84 20.90 -0.69 1.63
N TYR A 85 20.98 -1.90 1.11
CA TYR A 85 20.21 -3.03 1.58
C TYR A 85 21.05 -3.90 2.51
N ALA A 86 20.43 -4.33 3.60
CA ALA A 86 21.03 -5.25 4.55
C ALA A 86 20.02 -6.34 4.92
N LYS A 87 20.56 -7.48 5.30
CA LYS A 87 19.73 -8.55 5.86
C LYS A 87 19.37 -8.23 7.30
N GLY A 88 18.08 -8.32 7.62
CA GLY A 88 17.57 -8.25 8.99
C GLY A 88 17.53 -9.65 9.61
N SER A 89 16.34 -10.08 10.03
CA SER A 89 16.10 -11.42 10.56
C SER A 89 16.16 -12.51 9.47
N ASP A 90 17.01 -13.51 9.66
CA ASP A 90 17.12 -14.69 8.79
C ASP A 90 17.55 -15.91 9.64
N PRO A 91 16.61 -16.59 10.32
CA PRO A 91 16.90 -17.57 11.37
C PRO A 91 17.86 -18.69 10.97
N ASP A 92 17.83 -19.13 9.73
CA ASP A 92 18.62 -20.24 9.22
C ASP A 92 19.53 -19.83 8.04
N ASN A 93 19.75 -18.52 7.83
CA ASN A 93 20.66 -18.00 6.81
C ASN A 93 20.32 -18.45 5.36
N TRP A 94 19.03 -18.55 5.00
CA TRP A 94 18.58 -19.13 3.72
C TRP A 94 18.91 -18.26 2.52
N PHE A 95 19.03 -16.96 2.71
CA PHE A 95 19.25 -16.02 1.62
C PHE A 95 20.31 -14.98 1.93
N SER A 96 20.79 -14.36 0.87
CA SER A 96 21.60 -13.17 0.87
C SER A 96 20.93 -12.10 0.03
N ILE A 97 21.17 -10.84 0.38
CA ILE A 97 20.72 -9.69 -0.39
C ILE A 97 21.93 -8.88 -0.83
N ASP A 98 21.93 -8.48 -2.10
CA ASP A 98 22.90 -7.54 -2.64
C ASP A 98 22.61 -6.12 -2.13
N SER A 99 23.62 -5.49 -1.55
CA SER A 99 23.46 -4.20 -0.85
C SER A 99 23.11 -3.03 -1.77
N ASN A 100 23.32 -3.16 -3.09
CA ASN A 100 23.11 -2.07 -4.04
C ASN A 100 21.87 -2.29 -4.91
N THR A 101 21.62 -3.54 -5.31
CA THR A 101 20.57 -3.90 -6.27
C THR A 101 19.32 -4.50 -5.63
N ALA A 102 19.35 -4.77 -4.33
CA ALA A 102 18.31 -5.52 -3.62
C ALA A 102 18.00 -6.88 -4.24
N ALA A 103 18.98 -7.49 -4.91
CA ALA A 103 18.87 -8.82 -5.49
C ALA A 103 18.96 -9.87 -4.37
N ILE A 104 17.94 -10.71 -4.27
CA ILE A 104 17.84 -11.79 -3.28
C ILE A 104 18.33 -13.08 -3.93
N LYS A 105 19.31 -13.73 -3.30
CA LYS A 105 19.87 -15.01 -3.71
C LYS A 105 19.72 -16.05 -2.61
N LEU A 106 19.55 -17.31 -2.98
CA LEU A 106 19.55 -18.40 -2.02
C LEU A 106 20.98 -18.84 -1.72
N ASN A 107 21.28 -19.05 -0.44
CA ASN A 107 22.58 -19.58 -0.01
C ASN A 107 22.56 -21.11 0.04
N LYS A 108 21.40 -21.70 0.25
CA LYS A 108 21.17 -23.15 0.30
C LYS A 108 19.80 -23.49 -0.27
N VAL A 109 19.64 -24.76 -0.63
CA VAL A 109 18.36 -25.34 -1.03
C VAL A 109 17.42 -25.29 0.19
N PRO A 110 16.21 -24.72 0.06
CA PRO A 110 15.25 -24.65 1.15
C PRO A 110 14.80 -26.03 1.63
N ASP A 111 15.00 -26.29 2.91
CA ASP A 111 14.54 -27.52 3.55
C ASP A 111 13.08 -27.38 4.00
N ARG A 112 12.19 -28.18 3.43
CA ARG A 112 10.74 -28.17 3.71
C ARG A 112 10.37 -28.72 5.08
N GLU A 113 11.30 -29.40 5.74
CA GLU A 113 11.14 -29.95 7.08
C GLU A 113 11.79 -29.07 8.14
N SER A 114 12.32 -27.90 7.74
CA SER A 114 12.95 -26.97 8.65
C SER A 114 11.98 -26.48 9.74
N PRO A 115 12.41 -26.47 11.01
CA PRO A 115 11.60 -26.00 12.13
C PRO A 115 11.30 -24.49 12.07
N PHE A 116 12.01 -23.75 11.20
CA PHE A 116 11.82 -22.32 10.99
C PHE A 116 10.70 -21.99 10.00
N LEU A 117 10.12 -23.02 9.36
CA LEU A 117 8.95 -22.85 8.50
C LEU A 117 7.68 -22.74 9.34
N VAL A 118 6.90 -21.69 9.06
CA VAL A 118 5.56 -21.52 9.63
C VAL A 118 4.56 -21.75 8.50
N ASN A 119 3.79 -22.84 8.59
CA ASN A 119 2.84 -23.25 7.55
C ASN A 119 3.47 -23.37 6.15
N GLY A 120 4.69 -23.89 6.08
CA GLY A 120 5.44 -24.04 4.81
C GLY A 120 5.99 -22.73 4.24
N THR A 121 5.95 -21.64 5.01
CA THR A 121 6.50 -20.33 4.63
C THR A 121 7.72 -20.02 5.49
N TYR A 122 8.82 -19.65 4.83
CA TYR A 122 9.99 -19.09 5.49
C TYR A 122 9.86 -17.57 5.54
N ILE A 123 9.97 -16.99 6.73
CA ILE A 123 9.85 -15.54 6.93
C ILE A 123 11.22 -15.00 7.29
N ALA A 124 11.61 -13.97 6.56
CA ALA A 124 12.81 -13.21 6.81
C ALA A 124 12.57 -11.73 6.57
N GLU A 125 13.46 -10.89 7.09
CA GLU A 125 13.35 -9.44 7.02
C GLU A 125 14.52 -8.85 6.24
N ILE A 126 14.22 -7.84 5.43
CA ILE A 126 15.19 -7.04 4.72
C ILE A 126 15.10 -5.61 5.21
N LEU A 127 16.26 -4.98 5.40
CA LEU A 127 16.38 -3.59 5.80
C LEU A 127 16.87 -2.76 4.62
N SER A 128 16.25 -1.60 4.41
CA SER A 128 16.82 -0.52 3.60
C SER A 128 17.25 0.62 4.50
N ILE A 129 18.44 1.16 4.25
CA ILE A 129 19.05 2.22 5.04
C ILE A 129 19.44 3.34 4.07
N THR A 130 18.93 4.56 4.25
CA THR A 130 19.38 5.72 3.45
C THR A 130 20.77 6.15 3.90
N ASN A 131 21.60 6.68 2.99
CA ASN A 131 22.87 7.31 3.38
C ASN A 131 22.70 8.80 3.74
N ASP A 132 21.47 9.29 3.87
CA ASP A 132 21.17 10.68 4.22
C ASP A 132 21.37 10.94 5.72
N ILE A 133 21.42 12.23 6.10
CA ILE A 133 21.51 12.67 7.49
C ILE A 133 20.30 13.59 7.78
N PRO A 134 19.41 13.23 8.72
CA PRO A 134 19.40 12.00 9.50
C PRO A 134 19.05 10.77 8.66
N THR A 135 19.64 9.64 9.03
CA THR A 135 19.45 8.34 8.37
C THR A 135 18.01 7.86 8.58
N LYS A 136 17.38 7.35 7.53
CA LYS A 136 16.07 6.70 7.58
C LYS A 136 16.22 5.22 7.27
N THR A 137 15.39 4.40 7.90
CA THR A 137 15.36 2.96 7.66
C THR A 137 13.95 2.48 7.36
N ALA A 138 13.85 1.38 6.61
CA ALA A 138 12.61 0.65 6.42
C ALA A 138 12.87 -0.86 6.50
N THR A 139 11.82 -1.61 6.86
CA THR A 139 11.84 -3.06 6.99
C THR A 139 10.70 -3.65 6.17
N GLY A 140 10.98 -4.73 5.45
CA GLY A 140 10.00 -5.45 4.64
C GLY A 140 10.33 -6.91 4.41
#